data_AF-A0AAW6CC68-F1
#
_entry.id   AF-A0AAW6CC68-F1
#
_cell.length_a   1.000
_cell.length_b   1.000
_cell.length_c   1.000
_cell.angle_alpha   90.00
_cell.angle_beta   90.00
_cell.angle_gamma   90.00
#
_symmetry.space_group_name_H-M   'P 1'
#
loop_
_entity.id
_entity.type
_entity.pdbx_description
1 polymer ?
#
loop_
_entity_poly.entity_id
_entity_poly.type
_entity_poly.pdbx_seq_one_letter_code
_entity_poly.pdbx_strand_id
1 'polypeptide(L)'
;MELAVQILRDDGSGGGIDQYVRFCQISDEMRGRHGATLKAVQETLRECVRQNILAPFLLTREKEVSDIMISLFNQEEIQAIHDYNVAKQAQETALKQTVLLMRDLGVAREEAVRQLAKRYDLLQNDAETAVRQYWTI
;
A
#
# COMPACT_ATOMS: atom_id res chain seq x y z
N MET A 1 29.25 15.95 11.98
CA MET A 1 29.18 14.63 11.34
C MET A 1 28.68 14.84 9.93
N GLU A 2 29.53 14.67 8.93
CA GLU A 2 29.10 14.61 7.52
C GLU A 2 28.64 13.17 7.23
N LEU A 3 27.41 13.04 6.75
CA LEU A 3 26.88 11.78 6.24
C LEU A 3 27.40 11.60 4.81
N ALA A 4 28.35 10.68 4.63
CA ALA A 4 28.75 10.22 3.31
C ALA A 4 27.72 9.20 2.81
N VAL A 5 26.97 9.56 1.76
CA VAL A 5 26.03 8.65 1.09
C VAL A 5 26.73 8.08 -0.15
N GLN A 6 26.92 6.77 -0.17
CA GLN A 6 27.44 6.05 -1.34
C GLN A 6 26.26 5.48 -2.13
N ILE A 7 26.07 5.99 -3.35
CA ILE A 7 25.01 5.52 -4.25
C ILE A 7 25.56 4.33 -5.02
N LEU A 8 24.98 3.14 -4.79
CA LEU A 8 25.24 1.96 -5.60
C LEU A 8 24.54 2.12 -6.95
N ARG A 9 25.31 2.03 -8.04
CA ARG A 9 24.80 2.08 -9.42
C ARG A 9 25.40 0.91 -10.18
N ASP A 10 24.70 0.49 -11.21
CA ASP A 10 25.24 -0.41 -12.22
C ASP A 10 26.42 0.28 -12.90
N ASP A 11 27.64 -0.22 -12.66
CA ASP A 11 28.86 0.29 -13.28
C ASP A 11 29.28 -0.53 -14.52
N GLY A 12 28.49 -1.55 -14.87
CA GLY A 12 28.72 -2.43 -16.02
C GLY A 12 29.89 -3.39 -15.84
N SER A 13 30.47 -3.49 -14.64
CA SER A 13 31.51 -4.48 -14.31
C SER A 13 30.97 -5.91 -14.29
N GLY A 14 29.65 -6.10 -14.17
CA GLY A 14 29.02 -7.40 -14.05
C GLY A 14 29.29 -8.08 -12.70
N GLY A 15 29.78 -7.31 -11.73
CA GLY A 15 30.00 -7.76 -10.36
C GLY A 15 28.70 -8.07 -9.61
N GLY A 16 28.82 -8.57 -8.38
CA GLY A 16 27.66 -8.95 -7.56
C GLY A 16 26.69 -7.80 -7.29
N ILE A 17 27.21 -6.56 -7.18
CA ILE A 17 26.38 -5.36 -6.96
C ILE A 17 25.59 -5.01 -8.22
N ASP A 18 26.21 -5.01 -9.39
CA ASP A 18 25.53 -4.75 -10.67
C ASP A 18 24.42 -5.75 -10.93
N GLN A 19 24.69 -7.04 -10.68
CA GLN A 19 23.67 -8.08 -10.84
C GLN A 19 22.48 -7.87 -9.90
N TYR A 20 22.71 -7.39 -8.68
CA TYR A 20 21.63 -7.06 -7.75
C TYR A 20 20.83 -5.84 -8.20
N VAL A 21 21.50 -4.77 -8.63
CA VAL A 21 20.84 -3.57 -9.18
C VAL A 21 19.97 -3.95 -10.38
N ARG A 22 20.50 -4.81 -11.27
CA ARG A 22 19.78 -5.27 -12.45
C ARG A 22 18.58 -6.16 -12.09
N PHE A 23 18.72 -7.04 -11.11
CA PHE A 23 17.61 -7.83 -10.57
C PHE A 23 16.48 -6.92 -10.07
N CYS A 24 16.79 -5.88 -9.29
CA CYS A 24 15.79 -4.92 -8.79
C CYS A 24 15.06 -4.22 -9.93
N GLN A 25 15.79 -3.75 -10.96
CA GLN A 25 15.18 -3.12 -12.13
C GLN A 25 14.20 -4.05 -12.84
N ILE A 26 14.58 -5.31 -13.09
CA ILE A 26 13.73 -6.31 -13.73
C ILE A 26 12.48 -6.58 -12.87
N SER A 27 12.67 -6.74 -11.56
CA SER A 27 11.57 -6.95 -10.61
C SER A 27 10.56 -5.80 -10.64
N ASP A 28 11.04 -4.56 -10.65
CA ASP A 28 10.20 -3.37 -10.72
C ASP A 28 9.43 -3.27 -12.05
N GLU A 29 10.08 -3.58 -13.18
CA GLU A 29 9.45 -3.63 -14.50
C GLU A 29 8.33 -4.68 -14.55
N MET A 30 8.58 -5.89 -14.03
CA MET A 30 7.58 -6.96 -14.01
C MET A 30 6.42 -6.63 -13.08
N ARG A 31 6.67 -6.01 -11.93
CA ARG A 31 5.63 -5.50 -11.03
C ARG A 31 4.79 -4.42 -11.71
N GLY A 32 5.41 -3.50 -12.45
CA GLY A 32 4.68 -2.49 -13.23
C GLY A 32 3.75 -3.09 -14.29
N ARG A 33 4.11 -4.24 -14.88
CA ARG A 33 3.31 -4.91 -15.92
C ARG A 33 2.26 -5.88 -15.39
N HIS A 34 2.54 -6.55 -14.28
CA HIS A 34 1.75 -7.70 -13.81
C HIS A 34 1.19 -7.51 -12.39
N GLY A 35 1.43 -6.36 -11.76
CA GLY A 35 1.07 -6.11 -10.36
C GLY A 35 1.88 -6.97 -9.39
N ALA A 36 1.47 -6.99 -8.12
CA ALA A 36 2.04 -7.84 -7.09
C ALA A 36 1.51 -9.29 -7.23
N THR A 37 1.90 -10.00 -8.29
CA THR A 37 1.37 -11.33 -8.60
C THR A 37 2.46 -12.38 -8.71
N LEU A 38 2.08 -13.66 -8.51
CA LEU A 38 2.96 -14.81 -8.77
C LEU A 38 3.56 -14.77 -10.18
N LYS A 39 2.77 -14.29 -11.15
CA LYS A 39 3.23 -14.10 -12.53
C LYS A 39 4.38 -13.09 -12.63
N ALA A 40 4.31 -11.98 -11.90
CA ALA A 40 5.39 -11.00 -11.85
C ALA A 40 6.69 -11.62 -11.32
N VAL A 41 6.60 -12.46 -10.28
CA VAL A 41 7.74 -13.18 -9.69
C VAL A 41 8.35 -14.15 -10.70
N GLN A 42 7.52 -15.00 -11.31
CA GLN A 42 7.99 -16.01 -12.27
C GLN A 42 8.68 -15.36 -13.48
N GLU A 43 8.11 -14.30 -14.03
CA GLU A 43 8.71 -13.58 -15.16
C GLU A 43 9.99 -12.83 -14.74
N THR A 44 10.05 -12.30 -13.51
CA THR A 44 11.28 -11.70 -12.97
C THR A 44 12.43 -12.71 -12.93
N LEU A 45 12.21 -13.88 -12.31
CA LEU A 45 13.24 -14.91 -12.17
C LEU A 45 13.68 -15.47 -13.53
N ARG A 46 12.71 -15.73 -14.42
CA ARG A 46 12.97 -16.18 -15.79
C ARG A 46 13.82 -15.19 -16.56
N GLU A 47 13.49 -13.91 -16.47
CA GLU A 47 14.19 -12.84 -17.17
C GLU A 47 15.61 -12.63 -16.62
N CYS A 48 15.79 -12.73 -15.30
CA CYS A 48 17.11 -12.67 -14.68
C CYS A 48 18.02 -13.81 -15.16
N VAL A 49 17.52 -15.05 -15.17
CA VAL A 49 18.29 -16.19 -15.71
C VAL A 49 18.59 -16.00 -17.20
N ARG A 50 17.62 -15.53 -18.00
CA ARG A 50 17.80 -15.25 -19.43
C ARG A 50 18.87 -14.19 -19.70
N GLN A 51 18.96 -13.16 -18.87
CA GLN A 51 19.97 -12.10 -18.95
C GLN A 51 21.29 -12.45 -18.23
N ASN A 52 21.44 -13.67 -17.71
CA ASN A 52 22.59 -14.11 -16.91
C ASN A 52 22.82 -13.29 -15.63
N ILE A 53 21.74 -12.78 -15.04
CA ILE A 53 21.72 -12.00 -13.79
C ILE A 53 21.43 -12.93 -12.63
N LEU A 54 22.39 -13.05 -11.69
CA LEU A 54 22.32 -13.99 -10.57
C LEU A 54 22.06 -15.45 -11.00
N ALA A 55 22.28 -15.79 -12.27
CA ALA A 55 21.82 -17.03 -12.86
C ALA A 55 22.34 -18.30 -12.13
N PRO A 56 23.63 -18.41 -11.74
CA PRO A 56 24.10 -19.58 -10.98
C PRO A 56 23.36 -19.77 -9.65
N PHE A 57 23.00 -18.67 -8.99
CA PHE A 57 22.25 -18.69 -7.73
C PHE A 57 20.79 -19.06 -7.98
N LEU A 58 20.13 -18.37 -8.90
CA LEU A 58 18.71 -18.58 -9.21
C LEU A 58 18.43 -19.99 -9.72
N LEU A 59 19.30 -20.57 -10.55
CA LEU A 59 19.14 -21.94 -11.04
C LEU A 59 19.11 -23.00 -9.92
N THR A 60 19.66 -22.69 -8.75
CA THR A 60 19.67 -23.61 -7.60
C THR A 60 18.69 -23.22 -6.49
N ARG A 61 18.25 -21.96 -6.46
CA ARG A 61 17.46 -21.38 -5.36
C ARG A 61 16.14 -20.73 -5.82
N GLU A 62 15.72 -20.93 -7.07
CA GLU A 62 14.54 -20.29 -7.66
C GLU A 62 13.30 -20.42 -6.76
N LYS A 63 13.05 -21.62 -6.21
CA LYS A 63 11.92 -21.86 -5.32
C LYS A 63 11.99 -21.02 -4.05
N GLU A 64 13.12 -21.03 -3.36
CA GLU A 64 13.30 -20.26 -2.12
C GLU A 64 13.15 -18.75 -2.35
N VAL A 65 13.71 -18.25 -3.46
CA VAL A 65 13.59 -16.84 -3.84
C VAL A 65 12.15 -16.49 -4.18
N SER A 66 11.47 -17.32 -4.98
CA SER A 66 10.06 -17.15 -5.33
C SER A 66 9.17 -17.12 -4.09
N ASP A 67 9.36 -18.06 -3.15
CA ASP A 67 8.56 -18.15 -1.93
C ASP A 67 8.73 -16.91 -1.05
N ILE A 68 9.96 -16.40 -0.89
CA ILE A 68 10.23 -15.16 -0.16
C ILE A 68 9.58 -13.96 -0.83
N MET A 69 9.76 -13.81 -2.15
CA MET A 69 9.19 -12.69 -2.90
C MET A 69 7.66 -12.66 -2.82
N ILE A 70 7.00 -13.81 -2.97
CA ILE A 70 5.53 -13.92 -2.83
C ILE A 70 5.09 -13.55 -1.41
N SER A 71 5.80 -14.01 -0.39
CA SER A 71 5.48 -13.69 1.01
C SER A 71 5.53 -12.18 1.27
N LEU A 72 6.54 -11.50 0.73
CA LEU A 72 6.67 -10.04 0.84
C LEU A 72 5.55 -9.30 0.11
N PHE A 73 5.15 -9.77 -1.09
CA PHE A 73 4.01 -9.18 -1.81
C PHE A 73 2.69 -9.33 -1.03
N ASN A 74 2.45 -10.51 -0.44
CA ASN A 74 1.27 -10.70 0.40
C ASN A 74 1.28 -9.73 1.59
N GLN A 75 2.44 -9.49 2.20
CA GLN A 75 2.56 -8.59 3.35
C GLN A 75 2.32 -7.13 2.96
N GLU A 76 2.83 -6.65 1.82
CA GLU A 76 2.57 -5.28 1.34
C GLU A 76 1.08 -5.04 1.04
N GLU A 77 0.39 -5.97 0.37
CA GLU A 77 -1.05 -5.85 0.12
C GLU A 77 -1.86 -5.92 1.42
N ILE A 78 -1.53 -6.85 2.33
CA ILE A 78 -2.16 -6.95 3.64
C ILE A 78 -1.96 -5.64 4.42
N GLN A 79 -0.77 -5.05 4.36
CA GLN A 79 -0.47 -3.81 5.06
C GLN A 79 -1.22 -2.61 4.44
N ALA A 80 -1.30 -2.51 3.11
CA ALA A 80 -2.09 -1.48 2.46
C ALA A 80 -3.59 -1.57 2.81
N ILE A 81 -4.14 -2.78 2.87
CA ILE A 81 -5.53 -3.04 3.31
C ILE A 81 -5.68 -2.67 4.79
N HIS A 82 -4.72 -3.03 5.64
CA HIS A 82 -4.72 -2.70 7.06
C HIS A 82 -4.73 -1.17 7.26
N ASP A 83 -3.82 -0.45 6.61
CA ASP A 83 -3.69 1.00 6.69
C ASP A 83 -4.97 1.70 6.22
N TYR A 84 -5.55 1.24 5.11
CA TYR A 84 -6.84 1.73 4.63
C TYR A 84 -7.96 1.51 5.65
N ASN A 85 -8.04 0.31 6.24
CA ASN A 85 -9.07 -0.02 7.22
C ASN A 85 -8.90 0.80 8.52
N VAL A 86 -7.67 1.01 8.97
CA VAL A 86 -7.37 1.85 10.13
C VAL A 86 -7.78 3.29 9.87
N ALA A 87 -7.41 3.86 8.71
CA ALA A 87 -7.80 5.21 8.32
C ALA A 87 -9.33 5.37 8.22
N LYS A 88 -9.99 4.40 7.57
CA LYS A 88 -11.45 4.36 7.45
C LYS A 88 -12.14 4.29 8.83
N GLN A 89 -11.67 3.41 9.71
CA GLN A 89 -12.23 3.26 11.05
C GLN A 89 -12.03 4.52 11.92
N ALA A 90 -10.87 5.17 11.80
CA ALA A 90 -10.61 6.44 12.46
C ALA A 90 -11.57 7.54 11.97
N GLN A 91 -11.80 7.62 10.65
CA GLN A 91 -12.75 8.55 10.05
C GLN A 91 -14.18 8.26 10.53
N GLU A 92 -14.66 7.02 10.46
CA GLU A 92 -15.99 6.62 10.94
C GLU A 92 -16.19 6.95 12.43
N THR A 93 -15.17 6.71 13.26
CA THR A 93 -15.20 7.04 14.69
C THR A 93 -15.32 8.54 14.92
N ALA A 94 -14.55 9.35 14.18
CA ALA A 94 -14.60 10.81 14.27
C ALA A 94 -15.96 11.37 13.82
N LEU A 95 -16.53 10.84 12.74
CA LEU A 95 -17.89 11.20 12.29
C LEU A 95 -18.91 10.88 13.39
N LYS A 96 -18.89 9.65 13.91
CA LYS A 96 -19.81 9.22 14.97
C LYS A 96 -19.70 10.10 16.21
N GLN A 97 -18.51 10.38 16.70
CA GLN A 97 -18.31 11.24 17.87
C GLN A 97 -18.82 12.67 17.63
N THR A 98 -18.60 13.23 16.44
CA THR A 98 -19.11 14.56 16.09
C THR A 98 -20.63 14.59 16.06
N VAL A 99 -21.27 13.57 15.47
CA VAL A 99 -22.73 13.44 15.45
C VAL A 99 -23.30 13.34 16.87
N LEU A 100 -22.70 12.51 17.72
CA LEU A 100 -23.11 12.37 19.12
C LEU A 100 -22.94 13.67 19.91
N LEU A 101 -21.83 14.39 19.72
CA LEU A 101 -21.62 15.68 20.36
C LEU A 101 -22.65 16.73 19.91
N MET A 102 -22.95 16.82 18.62
CA MET A 102 -23.98 17.72 18.09
C MET A 102 -25.35 17.41 18.70
N ARG A 103 -25.70 16.12 18.82
CA ARG A 103 -26.92 15.66 19.48
C ARG A 103 -26.93 16.08 20.95
N ASP A 104 -25.87 15.82 21.69
CA ASP A 104 -25.79 16.09 23.14
C ASP A 104 -25.82 17.60 23.44
N LEU A 105 -25.35 18.43 22.53
CA LEU A 105 -25.46 19.89 22.58
C LEU A 105 -26.83 20.43 22.13
N GLY A 106 -27.76 19.56 21.73
CA GLY A 106 -29.11 19.96 21.30
C GLY A 106 -29.17 20.60 19.91
N VAL A 107 -28.18 20.37 19.05
CA VAL A 107 -28.20 20.84 17.66
C VAL A 107 -29.33 20.13 16.90
N ALA A 108 -30.12 20.90 16.13
CA ALA A 108 -31.15 20.34 15.27
C ALA A 108 -30.55 19.39 14.22
N ARG A 109 -31.25 18.30 13.89
CA ARG A 109 -30.74 17.25 12.98
C ARG A 109 -30.33 17.81 11.62
N GLU A 110 -31.13 18.71 11.06
CA GLU A 110 -30.88 19.34 9.76
C GLU A 110 -29.61 20.19 9.79
N GLU A 111 -29.34 20.85 10.92
CA GLU A 111 -28.14 21.65 11.12
C GLU A 111 -26.92 20.76 11.35
N ALA A 112 -27.07 19.65 12.07
CA ALA A 112 -26.01 18.68 12.23
C ALA A 112 -25.58 18.07 10.88
N VAL A 113 -26.52 17.76 9.99
CA VAL A 113 -26.21 17.32 8.61
C VAL A 113 -25.37 18.35 7.87
N ARG A 114 -25.80 19.63 7.87
CA ARG A 114 -25.06 20.72 7.19
C ARG A 114 -23.66 20.90 7.76
N GLN A 115 -23.53 20.90 9.09
CA GLN A 115 -22.24 21.09 9.74
C GLN A 115 -21.31 19.90 9.54
N LEU A 116 -21.84 18.67 9.57
CA LEU A 116 -21.06 17.45 9.31
C LEU A 116 -20.57 17.42 7.87
N ALA A 117 -21.44 17.73 6.90
CA ALA A 117 -21.08 17.83 5.48
C ALA A 117 -19.97 18.85 5.26
N LYS A 118 -20.11 20.06 5.82
CA LYS A 118 -19.10 21.12 5.69
C LYS A 118 -17.77 20.78 6.39
N ARG A 119 -17.82 20.14 7.55
CA ARG A 119 -16.62 19.88 8.37
C ARG A 119 -15.77 18.74 7.81
N TYR A 120 -16.40 17.75 7.18
CA TYR A 120 -15.74 16.55 6.64
C TYR A 120 -15.74 16.49 5.12
N ASP A 121 -16.17 17.57 4.45
CA ASP A 121 -16.30 17.68 2.99
C ASP A 121 -17.11 16.50 2.38
N LEU A 122 -18.20 16.13 3.06
CA LEU A 122 -19.05 15.00 2.66
C LEU A 122 -20.12 15.47 1.68
N LEU A 123 -20.53 14.56 0.79
CA LEU A 123 -21.77 14.74 0.05
C LEU A 123 -22.95 14.83 1.02
N GLN A 124 -23.95 15.63 0.66
CA GLN A 124 -25.16 15.83 1.46
C GLN A 124 -25.78 14.48 1.89
N ASN A 125 -25.92 13.53 0.96
CA ASN A 125 -26.48 12.20 1.22
C ASN A 125 -25.64 11.37 2.22
N ASP A 126 -24.32 11.53 2.20
CA ASP A 126 -23.42 10.80 3.10
C ASP A 126 -23.50 11.36 4.51
N ALA A 127 -23.58 12.69 4.64
CA ALA A 127 -23.81 13.36 5.92
C ALA A 127 -25.19 13.00 6.50
N GLU A 128 -26.23 12.96 5.68
CA GLU A 128 -27.58 12.52 6.08
C GLU A 128 -27.57 11.07 6.54
N THR A 129 -26.86 10.18 5.83
CA THR A 129 -26.73 8.78 6.21
C THR A 129 -25.99 8.62 7.53
N ALA A 130 -24.87 9.31 7.72
CA ALA A 130 -24.10 9.29 8.97
C ALA A 130 -24.91 9.82 10.16
N VAL A 131 -25.59 10.96 9.99
CA VAL A 131 -26.49 11.51 11.01
C VAL A 131 -27.59 10.50 11.30
N ARG A 132 -28.30 9.97 10.30
CA ARG A 132 -29.36 8.97 10.51
C ARG A 132 -28.87 7.73 11.26
N GLN A 133 -27.67 7.25 10.93
CA GLN A 133 -27.10 6.04 11.51
C GLN A 133 -26.68 6.22 12.97
N TYR A 134 -26.06 7.35 13.31
CA TYR A 134 -25.48 7.58 14.64
C TYR A 134 -26.38 8.39 15.58
N TRP A 135 -27.51 8.91 15.10
CA TRP A 135 -28.52 9.63 15.89
C TRP A 135 -29.54 8.69 16.54
N THR A 136 -29.05 7.62 17.16
CA THR A 136 -29.86 6.71 17.99
C THR A 136 -29.96 7.19 19.43
N ILE A 137 -31.00 6.73 20.14
CA ILE A 137 -31.45 7.17 21.48
C ILE A 137 -30.48 6.66 22.55
#